data_AF-A0A914CRJ3-F1
#
_entry.id   AF-A0A914CRJ3-F1
#
_cell.length_a   1.000
_cell.length_b   1.000
_cell.length_c   1.000
_cell.angle_alpha   90.00
_cell.angle_beta   90.00
_cell.angle_gamma   90.00
#
_symmetry.space_group_name_H-M   'P 1'
#
loop_
_entity.id
_entity.type
_entity.pdbx_description
1 polymer ?
#
loop_
_entity_poly.entity_id
_entity_poly.type
_entity_poly.pdbx_seq_one_letter_code
_entity_poly.pdbx_strand_id
1 'polypeptide(L)' 'MPEYDLGAAVCWYEHMFNRSHVEPPTSKNLNPDYYLSMPHIRFHNEKKKMGFVNMSNFDCNFKYKACARDLKCV' A
#
# COMPACT_ATOMS: atom_id res chain seq x y z
N MET A 1 25.17 -8.50 -20.13
CA MET A 1 24.27 -7.60 -19.37
C MET A 1 22.87 -7.93 -19.85
N PRO A 2 21.92 -8.37 -19.01
CA PRO A 2 20.58 -8.69 -19.49
C PRO A 2 19.97 -7.40 -20.05
N GLU A 3 19.52 -7.45 -21.30
CA GLU A 3 18.82 -6.36 -21.95
C GLU A 3 17.50 -6.15 -21.19
N TYR A 4 17.35 -4.99 -20.54
CA TYR A 4 16.12 -4.66 -19.85
C TYR A 4 15.01 -4.51 -20.89
N ASP A 5 13.95 -5.31 -20.75
CA ASP A 5 12.75 -5.14 -21.56
C ASP A 5 11.98 -3.91 -21.07
N LEU A 6 12.36 -2.76 -21.64
CA LEU A 6 11.71 -1.48 -21.38
C LEU A 6 10.25 -1.49 -21.85
N GLY A 7 9.90 -2.33 -22.83
CA GLY A 7 8.53 -2.49 -23.30
C GLY A 7 7.63 -3.09 -22.23
N ALA A 8 8.09 -4.14 -21.56
CA ALA A 8 7.37 -4.74 -20.43
C ALA A 8 7.20 -3.76 -19.26
N ALA A 9 8.23 -2.95 -18.98
CA ALA A 9 8.15 -1.93 -17.93
C ALA A 9 7.11 -0.84 -18.26
N VAL A 10 7.12 -0.31 -19.48
CA VAL A 10 6.14 0.70 -19.94
C VAL A 10 4.73 0.13 -19.90
N CYS A 11 4.52 -1.09 -20.38
CA CYS A 11 3.22 -1.75 -20.35
C CYS A 11 2.68 -1.91 -18.92
N TRP A 12 3.54 -2.25 -17.96
CA TRP A 12 3.17 -2.32 -16.54
C TRP A 12 2.77 -0.96 -15.97
N TYR A 13 3.50 0.10 -16.29
CA TYR A 13 3.17 1.45 -15.83
C TYR A 13 1.85 1.96 -16.42
N GLU A 14 1.60 1.74 -17.71
CA GLU A 14 0.33 2.09 -18.36
C GLU A 14 -0.85 1.32 -17.76
N HIS A 15 -0.67 0.02 -17.49
CA HIS A 15 -1.69 -0.81 -16.84
C HIS A 15 -2.03 -0.28 -15.44
N MET A 16 -1.03 0.08 -14.65
CA MET A 16 -1.23 0.62 -13.30
C MET A 16 -1.85 2.02 -13.32
N PHE A 17 -1.51 2.85 -14.31
CA PHE A 17 -2.12 4.17 -14.51
C PHE A 17 -3.61 4.05 -14.85
N ASN A 18 -3.96 3.20 -15.83
CA ASN A 18 -5.34 2.98 -16.24
C ASN A 18 -6.20 2.41 -15.10
N ARG A 19 -5.65 1.49 -14.31
CA ARG A 19 -6.30 0.92 -13.12
C ARG A 19 -6.57 1.94 -12.01
N SER A 20 -5.76 2.99 -11.92
CA SER A 20 -5.88 4.01 -10.87
C SER A 20 -6.68 5.26 -11.30
N HIS A 21 -6.75 5.57 -12.60
CA HIS A 21 -7.29 6.84 -13.09
C HIS A 21 -8.42 6.72 -14.12
N VAL A 22 -8.51 5.62 -14.89
CA VAL A 22 -9.43 5.50 -16.04
C VAL A 22 -10.56 4.51 -15.76
N GLU A 23 -10.25 3.37 -15.13
CA GLU A 23 -11.30 2.45 -14.71
C GLU A 23 -12.05 3.04 -13.50
N PRO A 24 -13.41 3.04 -13.48
CA PRO A 24 -14.14 3.33 -12.26
C PRO A 24 -13.59 2.40 -11.18
N PRO A 25 -13.39 2.86 -9.93
CA PRO A 25 -12.76 2.06 -8.90
C PRO A 25 -13.54 0.76 -8.68
N THR A 26 -13.15 -0.28 -9.40
CA THR A 26 -13.40 -1.68 -9.05
C THR A 26 -12.54 -2.08 -7.85
N SER A 27 -11.87 -1.11 -7.22
CA SER A 27 -11.17 -1.22 -5.95
C SER A 27 -12.14 -1.35 -4.77
N LYS A 28 -12.95 -2.41 -4.77
CA LYS A 28 -13.22 -3.13 -3.51
C LYS A 28 -11.93 -3.63 -2.85
N ASN A 29 -10.82 -3.67 -3.61
CA ASN A 29 -9.55 -4.28 -3.22
C ASN A 29 -8.53 -3.35 -2.53
N LEU A 30 -8.74 -2.03 -2.52
CA LEU A 30 -7.95 -1.14 -1.66
C LEU A 30 -8.83 -0.74 -0.48
N ASN A 31 -8.92 -1.65 0.49
CA ASN A 31 -9.54 -1.33 1.76
C ASN A 31 -8.79 -0.10 2.33
N PRO A 32 -9.45 1.07 2.44
CA PRO A 32 -8.79 2.29 2.90
C PRO A 32 -8.21 2.10 4.29
N ASP A 33 -8.85 1.29 5.14
CA ASP A 33 -8.35 0.96 6.47
C ASP A 33 -7.08 0.13 6.42
N TYR A 34 -6.94 -0.75 5.41
CA TYR A 34 -5.70 -1.49 5.17
C TYR A 34 -4.56 -0.54 4.80
N TYR A 35 -4.81 0.35 3.83
CA TYR A 35 -3.81 1.32 3.40
C TYR A 35 -3.40 2.28 4.53
N LEU A 36 -4.37 2.78 5.29
CA LEU A 36 -4.14 3.65 6.44
C LEU A 36 -3.44 2.95 7.61
N SER A 37 -3.51 1.62 7.68
CA SER A 37 -2.82 0.84 8.72
C SER A 37 -1.33 0.64 8.44
N MET A 38 -0.86 0.90 7.22
CA MET A 38 0.54 0.68 6.85
C MET A 38 1.47 1.62 7.65
N PRO A 39 2.59 1.13 8.20
CA PRO A 39 3.47 1.92 9.06
C PRO A 39 3.99 3.19 8.38
N HIS A 40 4.44 3.12 7.12
CA HIS A 40 4.95 4.30 6.42
C HIS A 40 3.86 5.36 6.17
N ILE A 41 2.61 4.93 5.94
CA ILE A 41 1.45 5.83 5.78
C ILE A 41 1.08 6.46 7.12
N ARG A 42 1.03 5.68 8.20
CA ARG A 42 0.81 6.18 9.56
C ARG A 42 1.86 7.20 9.97
N PHE A 43 3.14 6.88 9.74
CA PHE A 43 4.26 7.76 10.02
C PHE A 43 4.16 9.08 9.24
N HIS A 44 3.89 8.99 7.93
CA HIS A 44 3.69 10.17 7.09
C HIS A 44 2.53 11.04 7.60
N ASN A 45 1.40 10.42 7.95
CA ASN A 45 0.22 11.13 8.44
C ASN A 45 0.44 11.78 9.81
N GLU A 46 1.11 11.10 10.74
CA GLU A 46 1.49 11.66 12.04
C GLU A 46 2.45 12.84 11.87
N LYS A 47 3.48 12.68 11.03
CA LYS A 47 4.42 13.77 10.71
C LYS A 47 3.72 14.96 10.09
N LYS A 48 2.77 14.72 9.18
CA LYS A 48 1.99 15.78 8.52
C LYS A 48 1.06 16.51 9.48
N LYS A 49 0.51 15.81 10.48
CA LYS A 49 -0.42 16.40 11.47
C LYS A 49 0.29 17.13 12.61
N MET A 50 1.37 16.55 13.15
CA MET A 50 2.05 17.05 14.36
C MET A 50 3.39 17.75 14.06
N GLY A 51 3.89 17.67 12.82
CA GLY A 51 5.21 18.19 12.44
C GLY A 51 6.39 17.30 12.82
N PHE A 52 6.19 16.38 13.78
CA PHE A 52 7.18 15.41 14.24
C PHE A 52 6.51 14.07 14.58
N VAL A 53 7.30 12.99 14.63
CA VAL A 53 6.83 11.66 15.06
C VAL A 53 7.66 11.22 16.25
N ASN A 54 6.99 10.82 17.33
CA ASN A 54 7.67 10.30 18.50
C ASN A 54 8.08 8.84 18.26
N MET A 55 9.36 8.63 17.93
CA MET A 55 9.92 7.31 17.64
C MET A 55 9.76 6.31 18.82
N SER A 56 9.69 6.79 20.06
CA SER A 56 9.53 5.93 21.25
C SER A 56 8.14 5.30 21.33
N ASN A 57 7.14 5.92 20.69
CA ASN A 57 5.74 5.50 20.73
C ASN A 57 5.24 4.96 19.38
N PHE A 58 6.07 4.97 18.34
CA PHE A 58 5.69 4.56 17.00
C PHE A 58 5.98 3.07 16.77
N ASP A 59 4.94 2.27 16.53
CA ASP A 59 5.09 0.86 16.18
C ASP A 59 5.14 0.63 14.67
N CYS A 60 6.16 -0.10 14.21
CA CYS A 60 6.29 -0.54 12.82
C CYS A 60 5.43 -1.77 12.48
N ASN A 61 4.51 -2.15 13.35
CA ASN A 61 3.72 -3.37 13.19
C ASN A 61 2.55 -3.14 12.24
N PHE A 62 2.28 -4.15 11.40
CA PHE A 62 1.07 -4.20 10.62
C PHE A 62 -0.09 -4.64 11.52
N LYS A 63 -1.18 -3.85 11.52
CA LYS A 63 -2.39 -4.21 12.26
C LYS A 63 -3.14 -5.38 11.62
N TYR A 64 -2.93 -5.61 10.33
CA TYR A 64 -3.42 -6.79 9.62
C TYR A 64 -2.38 -7.90 9.79
N LYS A 65 -2.65 -8.87 10.66
CA LYS A 65 -1.94 -10.15 10.62
C LYS A 65 -2.23 -10.76 9.25
N ALA A 66 -1.19 -11.07 8.47
CA ALA A 66 -1.35 -11.96 7.35
C ALA A 66 -2.08 -13.20 7.89
N CYS A 67 -3.23 -13.55 7.30
CA CYS A 67 -3.84 -14.83 7.60
C CYS A 67 -2.77 -15.87 7.30
N ALA A 68 -2.17 -16.43 8.34
CA ALA A 68 -1.47 -17.69 8.23
C ALA A 68 -2.50 -18.64 7.61
N ARG A 69 -2.13 -19.20 6.46
CA ARG A 69 -2.91 -20.23 5.77
C ARG A 69 -3.46 -21.17 6.85
N ASP A 70 -4.78 -21.31 6.90
CA ASP A 70 -5.54 -22.31 7.66
C ASP A 70 -6.54 -21.86 8.74
N LEU A 71 -7.08 -20.63 8.75
CA LEU A 71 -8.39 -20.43 9.41
C LEU A 71 -9.28 -19.41 8.69
N LYS A 72 -10.52 -19.83 8.48
CA LYS A 72 -11.64 -19.06 7.92
C LYS A 72 -11.83 -17.76 8.72
N CYS A 73 -11.79 -16.61 8.03
CA CYS A 73 -12.35 -15.38 8.56
C CYS A 73 -13.88 -15.46 8.47
N VAL A 74 -14.57 -15.33 9.61
CA VAL A 74 -16.03 -15.14 9.71
C VAL A 74 -16.37 -13.68 9.46
#